data_AF-H3GG04-F1
#
_entry.id   AF-H3GG04-F1
#
_cell.length_a   1.000
_cell.length_b   1.000
_cell.length_c   1.000
_cell.angle_alpha   90.00
_cell.angle_beta   90.00
_cell.angle_gamma   90.00
#
_symmetry.space_group_name_H-M   'P 1'
#
loop_
_entity.id
_entity.type
_entity.pdbx_description
1 polymer ?
#
loop_
_entity_poly.entity_id
_entity_poly.type
_entity_poly.pdbx_seq_one_letter_code
_entity_poly.pdbx_strand_id
1 'polypeptide(L)'
;MNVYVVGTVVTNRLGHDPALKEGRATRPASIPRGTFKFARSVAIPSMVMFHWWDRKPVHYLCTGAIMTEATIGRKVKQLRAITVPCPQAVTDYQRWMGGVDVYDQLRLQKYSLQTSTKFVKYYKSLFFGFVDLALSFSTTFFCERCSLDDAKLWLCNKIRRQYNGVNKACFDIWHDDFDAGESIPATLGKRVVLRRPGQRSGKRKRTSRELRLAGDHERSNDKDSDDSDFED
;
A
#
# COMPACT_ATOMS: atom_id res chain seq x y z
N MET A 1 23.10 12.43 -8.04
CA MET A 1 21.83 11.96 -7.44
C MET A 1 21.30 10.85 -8.34
N ASN A 2 21.29 9.59 -7.89
CA ASN A 2 20.84 8.46 -8.73
C ASN A 2 19.35 8.23 -8.52
N VAL A 3 18.53 8.53 -9.52
CA VAL A 3 17.07 8.33 -9.47
C VAL A 3 16.73 6.96 -10.07
N TYR A 4 16.16 6.09 -9.25
CA TYR A 4 15.62 4.80 -9.68
C TYR A 4 14.20 4.98 -10.19
N VAL A 5 13.95 4.54 -11.42
CA VAL A 5 12.65 4.67 -12.09
C VAL A 5 12.20 3.29 -12.52
N VAL A 6 10.92 2.99 -12.27
CA VAL A 6 10.27 1.77 -12.78
C VAL A 6 8.91 2.19 -13.33
N GLY A 7 8.64 1.84 -14.58
CA GLY A 7 7.39 2.21 -15.23
C GLY A 7 7.01 1.27 -16.36
N THR A 8 5.73 1.30 -16.73
CA THR A 8 5.22 0.62 -17.93
C THR A 8 5.49 1.45 -19.18
N VAL A 9 5.84 0.79 -20.27
CA VAL A 9 6.11 1.45 -21.56
C VAL A 9 5.13 0.97 -22.62
N VAL A 10 4.74 1.91 -23.49
CA VAL A 10 3.92 1.62 -24.66
C VAL A 10 4.83 1.12 -25.80
N THR A 11 4.44 0.03 -26.44
CA THR A 11 5.23 -0.68 -27.47
C THR A 11 5.41 0.07 -28.79
N ASN A 12 4.64 1.14 -29.01
CA ASN A 12 4.72 1.98 -30.21
C ASN A 12 5.65 3.20 -30.03
N ARG A 13 6.46 3.24 -28.97
CA ARG A 13 7.47 4.30 -28.80
C ARG A 13 8.77 3.96 -29.53
N LEU A 14 9.44 5.01 -30.01
CA LEU A 14 10.80 4.92 -30.57
C LEU A 14 11.78 4.46 -29.48
N GLY A 15 12.78 3.66 -29.87
CA GLY A 15 13.78 3.10 -28.96
C GLY A 15 13.33 1.83 -28.21
N HIS A 16 12.13 1.31 -28.47
CA HIS A 16 11.73 -0.01 -28.00
C HIS A 16 12.50 -1.09 -28.78
N ASP A 17 13.23 -1.94 -28.07
CA ASP A 17 13.95 -3.06 -28.65
C ASP A 17 12.99 -4.01 -29.41
N PRO A 18 13.16 -4.15 -30.74
CA PRO A 18 12.34 -5.05 -31.56
C PRO A 18 12.34 -6.49 -31.04
N ALA A 19 13.42 -6.96 -30.40
CA ALA A 19 13.52 -8.32 -29.87
C ALA A 19 12.57 -8.58 -28.68
N LEU A 20 12.20 -7.51 -27.96
CA LEU A 20 11.25 -7.55 -26.85
C LEU A 20 9.84 -7.15 -27.23
N LYS A 21 9.62 -6.69 -28.47
CA LYS A 21 8.32 -6.24 -28.92
C LYS A 21 7.44 -7.43 -29.22
N GLU A 22 6.47 -7.67 -28.33
CA GLU A 22 5.51 -8.73 -28.50
C GLU A 22 4.30 -8.21 -29.29
N GLY A 23 4.09 -8.77 -30.49
CA GLY A 23 2.97 -8.40 -31.36
C GLY A 23 1.64 -9.02 -30.91
N ARG A 24 1.67 -10.08 -30.08
CA ARG A 24 0.46 -10.79 -29.65
C ARG A 24 -0.27 -10.03 -28.54
N ALA A 25 -1.57 -9.79 -28.75
CA ALA A 25 -2.41 -9.12 -27.75
C ALA A 25 -2.65 -9.96 -26.48
N THR A 26 -2.51 -11.29 -26.57
CA THR A 26 -2.77 -12.22 -25.46
C THR A 26 -1.70 -13.30 -25.36
N ARG A 27 -1.53 -13.85 -24.16
CA ARG A 27 -0.55 -14.91 -23.89
C ARG A 27 -0.96 -16.22 -24.59
N PRO A 28 -0.07 -16.82 -25.41
CA PRO A 28 -0.28 -18.16 -25.96
C PRO A 28 -0.35 -19.24 -24.87
N ALA A 29 -1.09 -20.32 -25.11
CA ALA A 29 -1.17 -21.44 -24.17
C ALA A 29 0.19 -22.13 -23.92
N SER A 30 1.09 -22.11 -24.92
CA SER A 30 2.42 -22.73 -24.84
C SER A 30 3.39 -22.02 -23.89
N ILE A 31 3.20 -20.72 -23.63
CA ILE A 31 4.12 -19.95 -22.77
C ILE A 31 3.57 -19.97 -21.35
N PRO A 32 4.31 -20.48 -20.34
CA PRO A 32 3.83 -20.48 -18.97
C PRO A 32 3.67 -19.05 -18.46
N ARG A 33 2.65 -18.85 -17.61
CA ARG A 33 2.37 -17.55 -17.00
C ARG A 33 3.52 -17.18 -16.06
N GLY A 34 3.98 -15.94 -16.14
CA GLY A 34 5.09 -15.43 -15.34
C GLY A 34 6.42 -15.37 -16.08
N THR A 35 6.51 -15.98 -17.27
CA THR A 35 7.69 -15.89 -18.15
C THR A 35 7.98 -14.43 -18.50
N PHE A 36 9.25 -14.05 -18.53
CA PHE A 36 9.69 -12.72 -18.97
C PHE A 36 10.89 -12.82 -19.90
N LYS A 37 11.07 -11.82 -20.76
CA LYS A 37 12.32 -11.57 -21.49
C LYS A 37 12.78 -10.17 -21.20
N PHE A 38 14.08 -9.95 -21.17
CA PHE A 38 14.67 -8.64 -20.91
C PHE A 38 15.84 -8.38 -21.84
N ALA A 39 16.12 -7.10 -22.03
CA ALA A 39 17.23 -6.56 -22.79
C ALA A 39 17.80 -5.39 -21.99
N ARG A 40 19.12 -5.27 -22.00
CA ARG A 40 19.81 -4.18 -21.32
C ARG A 40 20.28 -3.19 -22.37
N SER A 41 20.15 -1.90 -22.06
CA SER A 41 20.67 -0.87 -22.96
C SER A 41 22.19 -0.97 -23.03
N VAL A 42 22.72 -0.87 -24.26
CA VAL A 42 24.16 -0.83 -24.53
C VAL A 42 24.75 0.52 -24.09
N ALA A 43 24.01 1.61 -24.31
CA ALA A 43 24.45 2.96 -23.96
C ALA A 43 24.38 3.23 -22.44
N ILE A 44 23.37 2.67 -21.76
CA ILE A 44 23.14 2.88 -20.33
C ILE A 44 23.00 1.51 -19.64
N PRO A 45 24.10 0.93 -19.11
CA PRO A 45 24.10 -0.37 -18.44
C PRO A 45 23.08 -0.54 -17.30
N SER A 46 22.71 0.55 -16.65
CA SER A 46 21.73 0.55 -15.56
C SER A 46 20.28 0.50 -16.07
N MET A 47 20.04 0.67 -17.37
CA MET A 47 18.69 0.67 -17.94
C MET A 47 18.34 -0.70 -18.53
N VAL A 48 17.25 -1.28 -18.05
CA VAL A 48 16.73 -2.57 -18.47
C VAL A 48 15.30 -2.39 -18.98
N MET A 49 15.02 -2.95 -20.15
CA MET A 49 13.67 -3.10 -20.66
C MET A 49 13.30 -4.58 -20.60
N PHE A 50 12.06 -4.89 -20.22
CA PHE A 50 11.59 -6.26 -20.19
C PHE A 50 10.10 -6.33 -20.47
N HIS A 51 9.63 -7.50 -20.89
CA HIS A 51 8.20 -7.79 -20.91
C HIS A 51 7.89 -8.99 -20.03
N TRP A 52 6.74 -8.94 -19.36
CA TRP A 52 6.27 -9.98 -18.45
C TRP A 52 4.92 -10.52 -18.90
N TRP A 53 4.81 -11.85 -18.93
CA TRP A 53 3.62 -12.55 -19.40
C TRP A 53 2.61 -12.82 -18.28
N ASP A 54 1.52 -12.07 -18.28
CA ASP A 54 0.35 -12.36 -17.45
C ASP A 54 -0.79 -12.97 -18.29
N ARG A 55 -1.96 -12.31 -18.37
CA ARG A 55 -2.97 -12.60 -19.41
C ARG A 55 -2.62 -11.92 -20.73
N LYS A 56 -2.04 -10.73 -20.64
CA LYS A 56 -1.54 -9.90 -21.74
C LYS A 56 -0.06 -9.62 -21.49
N PRO A 57 0.75 -9.36 -22.53
CA PRO A 57 2.13 -8.93 -22.31
C PRO A 57 2.13 -7.52 -21.73
N VAL A 58 2.95 -7.29 -20.70
CA VAL A 58 3.17 -5.96 -20.12
C VAL A 58 4.64 -5.61 -20.27
N HIS A 59 4.92 -4.45 -20.87
CA HIS A 59 6.27 -3.97 -21.10
C HIS A 59 6.66 -2.97 -20.02
N TYR A 60 7.85 -3.14 -19.49
CA TYR A 60 8.43 -2.36 -18.42
C TYR A 60 9.77 -1.78 -18.84
N LEU A 61 10.06 -0.60 -18.33
CA LEU A 61 11.38 0.01 -18.38
C LEU A 61 11.78 0.38 -16.95
N CYS A 62 12.98 -0.01 -16.57
CA CYS A 62 13.52 0.26 -15.25
C CYS A 62 14.97 0.73 -15.32
N THR A 63 15.33 1.62 -14.40
CA THR A 63 16.71 2.06 -14.17
C THR A 63 17.19 1.54 -12.83
N GLY A 64 18.39 0.94 -12.81
CA GLY A 64 19.03 0.38 -11.62
C GLY A 64 18.35 -0.86 -11.04
N ALA A 65 17.44 -1.50 -11.77
CA ALA A 65 16.77 -2.71 -11.31
C ALA A 65 17.62 -3.95 -11.56
N ILE A 66 17.77 -4.77 -10.53
CA ILE A 66 18.30 -6.12 -10.63
C ILE A 66 17.12 -7.04 -10.97
N MET A 67 17.26 -7.87 -12.00
CA MET A 67 16.23 -8.82 -12.43
C MET A 67 16.20 -10.06 -11.52
N THR A 68 15.89 -9.84 -10.24
CA THR A 68 15.70 -10.91 -9.25
C THR A 68 14.33 -11.55 -9.42
N GLU A 69 14.26 -12.85 -9.15
CA GLU A 69 13.00 -13.59 -9.13
C GLU A 69 12.19 -13.24 -7.89
N ALA A 70 10.91 -12.93 -8.10
CA ALA A 70 9.91 -12.69 -7.08
C ALA A 70 8.63 -13.44 -7.43
N THR A 71 7.67 -13.45 -6.52
CA THR A 71 6.37 -14.09 -6.73
C THR A 71 5.25 -13.12 -6.43
N ILE A 72 4.22 -13.08 -7.28
CA ILE A 72 3.02 -12.28 -7.02
C ILE A 72 1.80 -13.20 -6.92
N GLY A 73 1.03 -13.03 -5.85
CA GLY A 73 -0.27 -13.66 -5.71
C GLY A 73 -1.31 -12.95 -6.60
N ARG A 74 -1.93 -13.69 -7.52
CA ARG A 74 -2.98 -13.17 -8.40
C ARG A 74 -4.30 -13.88 -8.11
N LYS A 75 -5.36 -13.10 -7.93
CA LYS A 75 -6.74 -13.61 -7.91
C LYS A 75 -7.20 -13.80 -9.36
N VAL A 76 -7.35 -15.05 -9.78
CA VAL A 76 -7.94 -15.38 -11.09
C VAL A 76 -9.42 -15.60 -10.88
N LYS A 77 -10.27 -14.98 -11.73
CA LYS A 77 -11.73 -15.21 -11.65
C LYS A 77 -11.98 -16.73 -11.78
N GLN A 78 -12.78 -17.28 -10.85
CA GLN A 78 -13.17 -18.70 -10.75
C GLN A 78 -12.14 -19.71 -10.18
N LEU A 79 -10.88 -19.34 -9.92
CA LEU A 79 -9.88 -20.23 -9.30
C LEU A 79 -9.36 -19.66 -7.97
N ARG A 80 -8.82 -20.54 -7.10
CA ARG A 80 -8.04 -20.15 -5.91
C ARG A 80 -6.91 -19.20 -6.31
N ALA A 81 -6.42 -18.38 -5.37
CA ALA A 81 -5.29 -17.48 -5.62
C ALA A 81 -4.08 -18.26 -6.17
N ILE A 82 -3.56 -17.85 -7.33
CA ILE A 82 -2.42 -18.49 -7.98
C ILE A 82 -1.17 -17.65 -7.69
N THR A 83 -0.08 -18.32 -7.32
CA THR A 83 1.25 -17.71 -7.20
C THR A 83 1.91 -17.73 -8.58
N VAL A 84 2.31 -16.57 -9.09
CA VAL A 84 2.93 -16.42 -10.41
C VAL A 84 4.35 -15.88 -10.24
N PRO A 85 5.37 -16.49 -10.88
CA PRO A 85 6.71 -15.93 -10.87
C PRO A 85 6.76 -14.61 -11.66
N CYS A 86 7.53 -13.65 -11.15
CA CYS A 86 7.70 -12.35 -11.80
C CYS A 86 9.04 -11.72 -11.40
N PRO A 87 9.59 -10.81 -12.20
CA PRO A 87 10.71 -9.99 -11.77
C PRO A 87 10.34 -9.11 -10.56
N GLN A 88 11.28 -8.88 -9.64
CA GLN A 88 11.08 -8.00 -8.49
C GLN A 88 10.67 -6.58 -8.91
N ALA A 89 11.16 -6.10 -10.06
CA ALA A 89 10.73 -4.82 -10.63
C ALA A 89 9.21 -4.72 -10.82
N VAL A 90 8.51 -5.82 -11.12
CA VAL A 90 7.04 -5.84 -11.23
C VAL A 90 6.40 -5.70 -9.84
N THR A 91 6.98 -6.33 -8.84
CA THR A 91 6.51 -6.28 -7.44
C THR A 91 6.69 -4.87 -6.87
N ASP A 92 7.86 -4.28 -7.10
CA ASP A 92 8.19 -2.92 -6.68
C ASP A 92 7.29 -1.90 -7.38
N TYR A 93 7.10 -2.05 -8.69
CA TYR A 93 6.14 -1.23 -9.43
C TYR A 93 4.74 -1.33 -8.85
N GLN A 94 4.20 -2.54 -8.64
CA GLN A 94 2.85 -2.71 -8.11
C GLN A 94 2.69 -2.17 -6.68
N ARG A 95 3.76 -2.20 -5.87
CA ARG A 95 3.77 -1.70 -4.48
C ARG A 95 3.71 -0.19 -4.41
N TRP A 96 4.41 0.49 -5.30
CA TRP A 96 4.55 1.95 -5.29
C TRP A 96 3.60 2.65 -6.28
N MET A 97 3.09 1.91 -7.27
CA MET A 97 2.03 2.39 -8.16
C MET A 97 0.76 2.67 -7.34
N GLY A 98 0.08 3.75 -7.68
CA GLY A 98 -1.21 4.12 -7.10
C GLY A 98 -1.09 5.05 -5.89
N GLY A 99 0.10 5.50 -5.50
CA GLY A 99 0.23 6.54 -4.46
C GLY A 99 -0.58 7.80 -4.80
N VAL A 100 -0.50 8.25 -6.06
CA VAL A 100 -1.26 9.39 -6.57
C VAL A 100 -2.75 9.07 -6.65
N ASP A 101 -3.13 7.93 -7.21
CA ASP A 101 -4.55 7.54 -7.35
C ASP A 101 -5.25 7.34 -6.00
N VAL A 102 -4.55 6.73 -5.03
CA VAL A 102 -5.05 6.55 -3.67
C VAL A 102 -5.19 7.89 -2.97
N TYR A 103 -4.22 8.79 -3.16
CA TYR A 103 -4.31 10.15 -2.64
C TYR A 103 -5.49 10.91 -3.25
N ASP A 104 -5.64 10.87 -4.57
CA ASP A 104 -6.74 11.52 -5.29
C ASP A 104 -8.10 10.93 -4.87
N GLN A 105 -8.19 9.61 -4.74
CA GLN A 105 -9.39 8.94 -4.22
C GLN A 105 -9.73 9.41 -2.80
N LEU A 106 -8.74 9.52 -1.91
CA LEU A 106 -8.94 10.02 -0.55
C LEU A 106 -9.38 11.49 -0.54
N ARG A 107 -8.80 12.32 -1.41
CA ARG A 107 -9.17 13.72 -1.59
C ARG A 107 -10.62 13.85 -2.06
N LEU A 108 -11.00 13.16 -3.14
CA LEU A 108 -12.34 13.21 -3.72
C LEU A 108 -13.41 12.64 -2.79
N GLN A 109 -13.12 11.58 -2.03
CA GLN A 109 -14.10 10.97 -1.14
C GLN A 109 -14.30 11.69 0.20
N LYS A 110 -13.32 12.49 0.66
CA LYS A 110 -13.34 13.05 2.03
C LYS A 110 -13.23 14.57 2.12
N TYR A 111 -12.71 15.25 1.08
CA TYR A 111 -12.39 16.69 1.10
C TYR A 111 -12.96 17.40 -0.11
N SER A 112 -14.10 16.98 -0.64
CA SER A 112 -14.63 17.54 -1.87
C SER A 112 -15.26 18.94 -1.65
N LEU A 113 -14.52 19.96 -1.21
CA LEU A 113 -14.99 21.34 -1.34
C LEU A 113 -14.98 21.73 -2.82
N GLN A 114 -13.96 21.29 -3.57
CA GLN A 114 -13.87 21.51 -5.01
C GLN A 114 -15.06 20.93 -5.81
N THR A 115 -15.62 19.77 -5.42
CA THR A 115 -16.80 19.19 -6.10
C THR A 115 -18.12 19.50 -5.39
N SER A 116 -18.10 19.98 -4.14
CA SER A 116 -19.32 20.37 -3.41
C SER A 116 -19.96 21.65 -3.97
N THR A 117 -19.17 22.52 -4.61
CA THR A 117 -19.66 23.79 -5.16
C THR A 117 -19.22 23.94 -6.61
N LYS A 118 -20.18 24.08 -7.53
CA LYS A 118 -19.90 24.39 -8.93
C LYS A 118 -19.74 25.90 -9.08
N PHE A 119 -18.54 26.35 -9.40
CA PHE A 119 -18.28 27.75 -9.72
C PHE A 119 -18.27 27.98 -11.23
N VAL A 120 -18.82 29.12 -11.67
CA VAL A 120 -18.80 29.53 -13.08
C VAL A 120 -17.37 29.80 -13.58
N LYS A 121 -16.49 30.32 -12.71
CA LYS A 121 -15.10 30.68 -13.06
C LYS A 121 -14.11 29.61 -12.59
N TYR A 122 -13.27 29.10 -13.50
CA TYR A 122 -12.37 27.97 -13.26
C TYR A 122 -11.37 28.20 -12.11
N TYR A 123 -10.87 29.42 -11.94
CA TYR A 123 -9.86 29.73 -10.91
C TYR A 123 -10.39 29.51 -9.49
N LYS A 124 -11.71 29.63 -9.26
CA LYS A 124 -12.31 29.35 -7.96
C LYS A 124 -12.21 27.86 -7.63
N SER A 125 -12.49 26.99 -8.60
CA SER A 125 -12.28 25.54 -8.47
C SER A 125 -10.81 25.20 -8.22
N LEU A 126 -9.88 25.89 -8.90
CA LEU A 126 -8.44 25.72 -8.68
C LEU A 126 -8.03 26.12 -7.25
N PHE A 127 -8.51 27.26 -6.74
CA PHE A 127 -8.26 27.71 -5.37
C PHE A 127 -8.74 26.69 -4.34
N PHE A 128 -9.98 26.19 -4.46
CA PHE A 128 -10.48 25.13 -3.58
C PHE A 128 -9.69 23.84 -3.72
N GLY A 129 -9.17 23.53 -4.91
CA GLY A 129 -8.24 22.41 -5.09
C GLY A 129 -6.96 22.53 -4.27
N PHE A 130 -6.39 23.74 -4.14
CA PHE A 130 -5.24 23.99 -3.26
C PHE A 130 -5.62 23.94 -1.77
N VAL A 131 -6.80 24.44 -1.40
CA VAL A 131 -7.31 24.35 -0.02
C VAL A 131 -7.53 22.88 0.37
N ASP A 132 -8.11 22.07 -0.51
CA ASP A 132 -8.33 20.63 -0.30
C ASP A 132 -6.99 19.88 -0.19
N LEU A 133 -5.99 20.27 -0.98
CA LEU A 133 -4.63 19.76 -0.87
C LEU A 133 -4.01 20.10 0.50
N ALA A 134 -4.05 21.36 0.92
CA ALA A 134 -3.50 21.81 2.20
C ALA A 134 -4.21 21.17 3.41
N LEU A 135 -5.54 21.03 3.35
CA LEU A 135 -6.33 20.35 4.38
C LEU A 135 -5.98 18.85 4.44
N SER A 136 -5.74 18.21 3.31
CA SER A 136 -5.33 16.80 3.27
C SER A 136 -3.99 16.59 4.01
N PHE A 137 -3.01 17.48 3.81
CA PHE A 137 -1.76 17.44 4.57
C PHE A 137 -1.96 17.66 6.08
N SER A 138 -2.80 18.63 6.47
CA SER A 138 -3.05 18.98 7.88
C SER A 138 -3.85 17.92 8.66
N THR A 139 -4.67 17.11 7.98
CA THR A 139 -5.59 16.18 8.65
C THR A 139 -5.05 14.77 8.89
N THR A 140 -3.81 14.50 8.48
CA THR A 140 -3.11 13.24 8.77
C THR A 140 -2.25 13.42 10.02
N PHE A 141 -2.88 13.37 11.20
CA PHE A 141 -2.12 13.27 12.44
C PHE A 141 -1.66 11.82 12.61
N PHE A 142 -0.34 11.65 12.53
CA PHE A 142 0.33 10.40 12.84
C PHE A 142 0.49 10.30 14.36
N CYS A 143 -0.03 9.23 14.96
CA CYS A 143 0.17 8.96 16.38
C CYS A 143 1.22 7.86 16.53
N GLU A 144 2.43 8.25 16.92
CA GLU A 144 3.57 7.33 17.09
C GLU A 144 3.34 6.35 18.27
N ARG A 145 2.65 6.80 19.33
CA ARG A 145 2.32 5.96 20.50
C ARG A 145 1.33 4.84 20.19
N CYS A 146 0.50 5.00 19.17
CA CYS A 146 -0.52 4.03 18.79
C CYS A 146 -0.18 3.27 17.50
N SER A 147 0.98 3.51 16.89
CA SER A 147 1.47 2.68 15.80
C SER A 147 2.16 1.44 16.35
N LEU A 148 1.56 0.27 16.11
CA LEU A 148 2.16 -1.03 16.42
C LEU A 148 2.92 -1.54 15.18
N ASP A 149 4.23 -1.70 15.31
CA ASP A 149 5.15 -2.17 14.26
C ASP A 149 5.03 -1.36 12.94
N ASP A 150 4.95 -2.07 11.81
CA ASP A 150 4.70 -1.50 10.47
C ASP A 150 3.31 -0.86 10.34
N ALA A 151 2.36 -1.10 11.24
CA ALA A 151 0.99 -0.61 11.11
C ALA A 151 0.87 0.85 11.57
N LYS A 152 1.21 1.79 10.67
CA LYS A 152 1.00 3.22 10.92
C LYS A 152 -0.49 3.54 11.11
N LEU A 153 -0.84 4.03 12.29
CA LEU A 153 -2.17 4.53 12.59
C LEU A 153 -2.25 6.01 12.26
N TRP A 154 -3.18 6.34 11.36
CA TRP A 154 -3.46 7.71 10.92
C TRP A 154 -4.82 8.11 11.45
N LEU A 155 -4.83 9.10 12.35
CA LEU A 155 -6.06 9.63 12.95
C LEU A 155 -6.31 11.03 12.42
N CYS A 156 -7.58 11.33 12.16
CA CYS A 156 -7.98 12.69 11.80
C CYS A 156 -8.22 13.49 13.09
N ASN A 157 -7.49 14.59 13.26
CA ASN A 157 -7.64 15.51 14.39
C ASN A 157 -8.73 16.59 14.18
N LYS A 158 -9.66 16.36 13.25
CA LYS A 158 -10.82 17.24 13.03
C LYS A 158 -12.09 16.56 13.53
N ILE A 159 -12.90 17.32 14.26
CA ILE A 159 -14.25 16.92 14.69
C ILE A 159 -15.09 16.56 13.46
N ARG A 160 -15.44 15.29 13.31
CA ARG A 160 -16.08 14.74 12.11
C ARG A 160 -17.06 13.61 12.36
N ARG A 161 -17.07 13.02 13.55
CA ARG A 161 -17.95 11.91 13.89
C ARG A 161 -18.76 12.26 15.11
N GLN A 162 -20.05 11.94 15.06
CA GLN A 162 -20.87 11.91 16.26
C GLN A 162 -20.68 10.53 16.91
N TYR A 163 -20.14 10.50 18.12
CA TYR A 163 -19.98 9.29 18.92
C TYR A 163 -20.54 9.58 20.32
N ASN A 164 -21.40 8.69 20.82
CA ASN A 164 -22.14 8.89 22.07
C ASN A 164 -22.88 10.25 22.13
N GLY A 165 -23.45 10.69 21.00
CA GLY A 165 -24.17 11.97 20.90
C GLY A 165 -23.28 13.21 20.78
N VAL A 166 -21.96 13.10 20.99
CA VAL A 166 -21.00 14.21 20.94
C VAL A 166 -20.23 14.19 19.62
N ASN A 167 -20.03 15.37 19.04
CA ASN A 167 -19.16 15.52 17.88
C ASN A 167 -17.69 15.50 18.32
N LYS A 168 -16.95 14.46 17.92
CA LYS A 168 -15.54 14.25 18.29
C LYS A 168 -14.65 14.06 17.06
N ALA A 169 -13.35 14.28 17.22
CA ALA A 169 -12.37 13.92 16.20
C ALA A 169 -12.11 12.40 16.21
N CYS A 170 -11.54 11.87 15.13
CA CYS A 170 -11.12 10.47 15.13
C CYS A 170 -9.95 10.25 16.12
N PHE A 171 -9.16 11.28 16.38
CA PHE A 171 -8.14 11.28 17.42
C PHE A 171 -8.76 11.10 18.81
N ASP A 172 -9.71 11.96 19.18
CA ASP A 172 -10.41 11.90 20.47
C ASP A 172 -11.16 10.58 20.67
N ILE A 173 -11.88 10.09 19.64
CA ILE A 173 -12.57 8.80 19.74
C ILE A 173 -11.57 7.65 19.94
N TRP A 174 -10.41 7.72 19.30
CA TRP A 174 -9.40 6.66 19.43
C TRP A 174 -8.72 6.67 20.79
N HIS A 175 -8.42 7.85 21.33
CA HIS A 175 -7.70 7.99 22.59
C HIS A 175 -8.64 7.93 23.80
N ASP A 176 -9.74 8.67 23.77
CA ASP A 176 -10.62 8.84 24.93
C ASP A 176 -11.67 7.74 25.02
N ASP A 177 -12.24 7.31 23.88
CA ASP A 177 -13.35 6.34 23.88
C ASP A 177 -12.88 4.89 23.63
N PHE A 178 -11.80 4.69 22.89
CA PHE A 178 -11.27 3.35 22.56
C PHE A 178 -9.96 3.00 23.29
N ASP A 179 -9.49 3.87 24.18
CA ASP A 179 -8.27 3.67 24.99
C ASP A 179 -7.09 3.18 24.15
N ALA A 180 -6.73 3.97 23.14
CA ALA A 180 -5.69 3.64 22.17
C ALA A 180 -5.92 2.32 21.37
N GLY A 181 -7.15 1.80 21.36
CA GLY A 181 -7.54 0.58 20.66
C GLY A 181 -7.73 -0.65 21.57
N GLU A 182 -7.63 -0.51 22.89
CA GLU A 182 -7.89 -1.60 23.85
C GLU A 182 -9.38 -1.84 24.07
N SER A 183 -10.22 -0.80 24.03
CA SER A 183 -11.65 -0.87 24.38
C SER A 183 -12.59 -0.67 23.18
N ILE A 184 -12.23 -1.17 22.00
CA ILE A 184 -13.09 -1.06 20.80
C ILE A 184 -14.36 -1.90 20.98
N PRO A 185 -15.57 -1.31 20.93
CA PRO A 185 -16.82 -2.04 21.07
C PRO A 185 -16.96 -3.13 20.00
N ALA A 186 -17.41 -4.33 20.39
CA ALA A 186 -17.59 -5.47 19.49
C ALA A 186 -18.53 -5.16 18.30
N THR A 187 -19.46 -4.20 18.49
CA THR A 187 -20.38 -3.69 17.45
C THR A 187 -19.67 -2.95 16.32
N LEU A 188 -18.49 -2.38 16.58
CA LEU A 188 -17.69 -1.57 15.65
C LEU A 188 -16.44 -2.30 15.12
N GLY A 189 -16.11 -3.49 15.65
CA GLY A 189 -14.86 -4.20 15.38
C GLY A 189 -14.55 -4.50 13.91
N LYS A 190 -15.57 -4.63 13.04
CA LYS A 190 -15.37 -4.82 11.58
C LYS A 190 -15.22 -3.52 10.79
N ARG A 191 -15.59 -2.36 11.36
CA ARG A 191 -15.59 -1.04 10.67
C ARG A 191 -14.31 -0.25 10.89
N VAL A 192 -13.57 -0.56 11.94
CA VAL A 192 -12.29 0.08 12.27
C VAL A 192 -11.17 -0.72 11.61
N VAL A 193 -10.66 -0.23 10.47
CA VAL A 193 -9.62 -0.92 9.70
C VAL A 193 -8.32 -0.14 9.76
N LEU A 194 -7.32 -0.67 10.47
CA LEU A 194 -5.94 -0.18 10.44
C LEU A 194 -5.32 -0.49 9.09
N ARG A 195 -4.97 0.55 8.33
CA ARG A 195 -4.27 0.38 7.04
C ARG A 195 -2.79 0.15 7.30
N ARG A 196 -2.36 -1.12 7.30
CA ARG A 196 -0.93 -1.45 7.26
C ARG A 196 -0.34 -1.08 5.89
N PRO A 197 0.94 -0.68 5.81
CA PRO A 197 1.66 -0.57 4.55
C PRO A 197 1.56 -1.89 3.77
N GLY A 198 1.51 -1.80 2.44
CA GLY A 198 1.46 -2.96 1.55
C GLY A 198 2.63 -3.93 1.82
N GLN A 199 2.31 -5.20 2.02
CA GLN A 199 3.26 -6.28 2.34
C GLN A 199 4.01 -6.81 1.11
N ARG A 200 5.18 -7.41 1.37
CA ARG A 200 5.81 -8.44 0.53
C ARG A 200 4.93 -9.70 0.52
N SER A 201 4.80 -10.35 -0.64
CA SER A 201 3.98 -11.55 -0.85
C SER A 201 4.37 -12.70 0.09
N GLY A 202 3.40 -13.34 0.75
CA GLY A 202 3.55 -14.72 1.23
C GLY A 202 3.16 -15.02 2.68
N LYS A 203 3.18 -14.06 3.61
CA LYS A 203 2.82 -14.35 5.00
C LYS A 203 1.35 -14.02 5.30
N ARG A 204 0.57 -15.04 5.69
CA ARG A 204 -0.75 -14.87 6.31
C ARG A 204 -0.58 -14.07 7.60
N LYS A 205 -1.32 -12.96 7.76
CA LYS A 205 -1.24 -12.14 8.98
C LYS A 205 -1.94 -12.84 10.15
N ARG A 206 -1.28 -12.82 11.31
CA ARG A 206 -1.92 -12.97 12.61
C ARG A 206 -2.85 -11.78 12.86
N THR A 207 -4.04 -12.04 13.39
CA THR A 207 -5.00 -10.98 13.75
C THR A 207 -4.43 -10.08 14.86
N SER A 208 -4.98 -8.87 15.06
CA SER A 208 -4.53 -7.99 16.16
C SER A 208 -4.61 -8.69 17.52
N ARG A 209 -5.62 -9.57 17.69
CA ARG A 209 -5.80 -10.42 18.86
C ARG A 209 -4.68 -11.46 19.01
N GLU A 210 -4.24 -12.07 17.92
CA GLU A 210 -3.13 -13.03 17.92
C GLU A 210 -1.76 -12.38 18.18
N LEU A 211 -1.61 -11.07 17.93
CA LEU A 211 -0.40 -10.33 18.29
C LEU A 211 -0.39 -9.95 19.78
N ARG A 212 -1.54 -9.52 20.33
CA ARG A 212 -1.68 -9.26 21.77
C ARG A 212 -1.46 -10.52 22.61
N LEU A 213 -2.07 -11.64 22.21
CA LEU A 213 -1.87 -12.94 22.89
C LEU A 213 -0.43 -13.47 22.80
N ALA A 214 0.33 -13.08 21.78
CA ALA A 214 1.75 -13.43 21.68
C ALA A 214 2.60 -12.58 22.64
N GLY A 215 2.31 -11.29 22.76
CA GLY A 215 3.00 -10.39 23.70
C GLY A 215 2.70 -10.71 25.17
N ASP A 216 1.48 -11.13 25.50
CA ASP A 216 1.11 -11.52 26.88
C ASP A 216 1.77 -12.85 27.31
N HIS A 217 2.06 -13.74 26.36
CA HIS A 217 2.75 -15.01 26.61
C HIS A 217 4.27 -14.84 26.76
N GLU A 218 4.85 -13.82 26.13
CA GLU A 218 6.26 -13.43 26.34
C GLU A 218 6.44 -12.71 27.69
N ARG A 219 5.46 -11.90 28.10
CA ARG A 219 5.50 -11.15 29.38
C ARG A 219 5.20 -11.97 30.63
N SER A 220 4.69 -13.20 30.47
CA SER A 220 4.49 -14.15 31.58
C SER A 220 5.71 -15.04 31.82
N ASN A 221 6.49 -15.35 30.78
CA ASN A 221 7.73 -16.13 30.94
C ASN A 221 8.86 -15.36 31.62
N ASP A 222 8.87 -14.02 31.55
CA ASP A 222 9.88 -13.18 32.22
C ASP A 222 9.58 -12.91 33.71
N LYS A 223 8.43 -13.38 34.23
CA LYS A 223 8.05 -13.19 35.64
C LYS A 223 8.29 -14.40 36.54
N ASP A 224 8.67 -15.54 35.97
CA ASP A 224 8.93 -16.78 36.73
C ASP A 224 10.42 -17.01 37.02
N SER A 225 11.29 -16.01 36.86
CA SER A 225 12.75 -16.16 37.02
C SER A 225 13.43 -15.27 38.08
N ASP A 226 12.70 -14.48 38.88
CA ASP A 226 13.28 -13.60 39.91
C ASP A 226 12.63 -13.81 41.31
N ASP A 227 12.58 -15.06 41.80
CA ASP A 227 12.32 -15.28 43.24
C ASP A 227 12.97 -16.59 43.72
N SER A 228 14.30 -16.57 43.84
CA SER A 228 15.06 -17.48 44.71
C SER A 228 16.38 -16.82 45.06
N ASP A 229 16.45 -16.16 46.22
CA ASP A 229 17.62 -16.14 47.12
C ASP A 229 17.38 -15.17 48.29
N PHE A 230 16.74 -15.66 49.36
CA PHE A 230 17.00 -15.23 50.73
C PHE A 230 16.43 -16.27 51.73
N GLU A 231 17.31 -17.11 52.28
CA GLU A 231 17.31 -17.64 53.67
C GLU A 231 18.44 -18.67 53.82
N ASP A 232 19.60 -18.21 54.30
CA ASP A 232 20.30 -18.71 55.50
C ASP A 232 21.43 -17.72 55.89
#